data_AF-V5HHM0-F1
#
_entry.id   AF-V5HHM0-F1
#
_cell.length_a   1.000
_cell.length_b   1.000
_cell.length_c   1.000
_cell.angle_alpha   90.00
_cell.angle_beta   90.00
_cell.angle_gamma   90.00
#
_symmetry.space_group_name_H-M   'P 1'
#
loop_
_entity.id
_entity.type
_entity.pdbx_description
1 polymer ?
#
loop_
_entity_poly.entity_id
_entity_poly.type
_entity_poly.pdbx_seq_one_letter_code
_entity_poly.pdbx_strand_id
1 'polypeptide(L)'
;KAHVSSELRMQCERLTSIAGTTSPEVSTTDGGMEVYWRIADWAAFKEKVERDDTVSVESPVQNAFGYRVSHFVTFRKSSLGVHCWMALRIYPGDDDSVLEWPFRKAFAMGVVNPADKAKRLFCRNKTCCGIEKPVIRHSTSGGCILLKATDMEVAGVVKDDALYLFFQIES
;
A
#
# COMPACT_ATOMS: atom_id res chain seq x y z
N LYS A 1 -21.03 -3.86 -23.10
CA LYS A 1 -19.83 -4.26 -22.31
C LYS A 1 -18.81 -3.13 -22.10
N ALA A 2 -18.64 -2.16 -23.02
CA ALA A 2 -17.70 -1.04 -22.84
C ALA A 2 -18.11 -0.01 -21.75
N HIS A 3 -19.42 0.18 -21.53
CA HIS A 3 -19.95 1.23 -20.63
C HIS A 3 -19.67 0.97 -19.14
N VAL A 4 -19.66 -0.30 -18.70
CA VAL A 4 -19.37 -0.66 -17.30
C VAL A 4 -17.88 -0.48 -17.00
N SER A 5 -17.00 -0.70 -17.98
CA SER A 5 -15.56 -0.51 -17.83
C SER A 5 -15.19 0.97 -17.73
N SER A 6 -15.88 1.86 -18.47
CA SER A 6 -15.67 3.30 -18.35
C SER A 6 -16.17 3.85 -17.02
N GLU A 7 -17.29 3.34 -16.52
CA GLU A 7 -17.83 3.73 -15.21
C GLU A 7 -16.92 3.27 -14.07
N LEU A 8 -16.40 2.03 -14.13
CA LEU A 8 -15.46 1.51 -13.14
C LEU A 8 -14.12 2.27 -13.17
N ARG A 9 -13.63 2.63 -14.36
CA ARG A 9 -12.45 3.47 -14.54
C ARG A 9 -12.68 4.87 -13.97
N MET A 10 -13.84 5.46 -14.23
CA MET A 10 -14.23 6.78 -13.74
C MET A 10 -14.44 6.77 -12.22
N GLN A 11 -14.92 5.67 -11.63
CA GLN A 11 -14.99 5.50 -10.18
C GLN A 11 -13.61 5.27 -9.55
N CYS A 12 -12.70 4.56 -10.21
CA CYS A 12 -11.29 4.47 -9.78
C CYS A 12 -10.60 5.84 -9.85
N GLU A 13 -10.77 6.58 -10.94
CA GLU A 13 -10.25 7.95 -11.11
C GLU A 13 -10.85 8.92 -10.07
N ARG A 14 -12.14 8.78 -9.73
CA ARG A 14 -12.78 9.57 -8.67
C ARG A 14 -12.28 9.21 -7.27
N LEU A 15 -11.90 7.96 -7.00
CA LEU A 15 -11.22 7.58 -5.75
C LEU A 15 -9.82 8.21 -5.68
N THR A 16 -9.10 8.31 -6.80
CA THR A 16 -7.82 9.03 -6.92
C THR A 16 -7.97 10.54 -6.74
N SER A 17 -9.16 11.11 -6.98
CA SER A 17 -9.43 12.54 -6.87
C SER A 17 -9.84 13.01 -5.47
N ILE A 18 -10.29 12.12 -4.57
CA ILE A 18 -10.76 12.49 -3.22
C ILE A 18 -9.61 12.51 -2.19
N ALA A 19 -8.45 11.97 -2.55
CA ALA A 19 -7.19 12.16 -1.82
C ALA A 19 -6.16 12.59 -2.85
N GLY A 20 -5.42 13.68 -2.63
CA GLY A 20 -4.39 14.22 -3.55
C GLY A 20 -3.23 13.26 -3.84
N THR A 21 -3.52 12.09 -4.40
CA THR A 21 -2.59 11.00 -4.65
C THR A 21 -1.89 11.27 -5.97
N THR A 22 -0.61 11.60 -5.85
CA THR A 22 0.28 11.72 -7.01
C THR A 22 0.54 10.32 -7.54
N SER A 23 0.73 10.16 -8.85
CA SER A 23 1.04 8.86 -9.45
C SER A 23 2.26 8.22 -8.75
N PRO A 24 2.20 6.93 -8.40
CA PRO A 24 3.30 6.26 -7.71
C PRO A 24 4.55 6.19 -8.59
N GLU A 25 5.72 6.43 -8.00
CA GLU A 25 7.01 6.18 -8.63
C GLU A 25 7.30 4.68 -8.55
N VAL A 26 7.29 3.99 -9.70
CA VAL A 26 7.60 2.56 -9.80
C VAL A 26 9.01 2.41 -10.35
N SER A 27 9.84 1.62 -9.68
CA SER A 27 11.18 1.26 -10.13
C SER A 27 11.36 -0.25 -10.12
N THR A 28 11.86 -0.80 -11.22
CA THR A 28 12.35 -2.18 -11.30
C THR A 28 13.85 -2.20 -11.05
N THR A 29 14.32 -3.08 -10.19
CA THR A 29 15.74 -3.25 -9.86
C THR A 29 16.14 -4.72 -10.05
N ASP A 30 17.44 -5.01 -10.11
CA ASP A 30 17.97 -6.38 -10.16
C ASP A 30 17.53 -7.24 -8.96
N GLY A 31 17.08 -6.62 -7.86
CA GLY A 31 16.57 -7.29 -6.66
C GLY A 31 15.05 -7.33 -6.52
N GLY A 32 14.30 -6.85 -7.51
CA GLY A 32 12.85 -6.97 -7.58
C GLY A 32 12.11 -5.70 -7.96
N MET A 33 10.82 -5.66 -7.60
CA MET A 33 9.91 -4.57 -7.92
C MET A 33 9.71 -3.68 -6.69
N GLU A 34 9.86 -2.37 -6.85
CA GLU A 34 9.74 -1.39 -5.79
C GLU A 34 8.82 -0.24 -6.21
N VAL A 35 7.98 0.20 -5.27
CA VAL A 35 7.01 1.25 -5.50
C VAL A 35 7.08 2.25 -4.37
N TYR A 36 7.20 3.52 -4.73
CA TYR A 36 7.12 4.67 -3.84
C TYR A 36 5.83 5.44 -4.12
N TRP A 37 5.13 5.81 -3.06
CA TRP A 37 3.90 6.58 -3.17
C TRP A 37 3.68 7.43 -1.92
N ARG A 38 2.72 8.37 -1.97
CA ARG A 38 2.45 9.27 -0.86
C ARG A 38 0.97 9.39 -0.53
N ILE A 39 0.68 9.65 0.74
CA ILE A 39 -0.60 10.13 1.23
C ILE A 39 -0.45 11.64 1.42
N ALA A 40 -1.13 12.42 0.59
CA ALA A 40 -1.15 13.89 0.70
C ALA A 40 -2.14 14.35 1.77
N ASP A 41 -2.06 15.64 2.09
CA ASP A 41 -2.93 16.33 3.06
C ASP A 41 -2.92 15.63 4.42
N TRP A 42 -1.73 15.28 4.92
CA TRP A 42 -1.52 14.44 6.10
C TRP A 42 -2.25 14.97 7.35
N ALA A 43 -2.26 16.29 7.56
CA ALA A 43 -3.02 16.91 8.64
C ALA A 43 -4.52 16.59 8.54
N ALA A 44 -5.13 16.85 7.37
CA ALA A 44 -6.54 16.56 7.13
C ALA A 44 -6.84 15.04 7.16
N PHE A 45 -5.89 14.22 6.71
CA PHE A 45 -5.97 12.78 6.76
C PHE A 45 -6.05 12.29 8.22
N LYS A 46 -5.22 12.82 9.13
CA LYS A 46 -5.30 12.50 10.56
C LYS A 46 -6.62 12.95 11.18
N GLU A 47 -7.09 14.15 10.87
CA GLU A 47 -8.41 14.63 11.35
C GLU A 47 -9.55 13.71 10.88
N LYS A 48 -9.45 13.21 9.65
CA LYS A 48 -10.38 12.21 9.12
C LYS A 48 -10.33 10.91 9.92
N VAL A 49 -9.14 10.42 10.28
CA VAL A 49 -9.00 9.22 11.14
C VAL A 49 -9.57 9.48 12.54
N GLU A 50 -9.37 10.68 13.09
CA GLU A 50 -9.91 11.04 14.40
C GLU A 50 -11.44 11.07 14.44
N ARG A 51 -12.07 11.44 13.33
CA ARG A 51 -13.53 11.50 13.17
C ARG A 51 -14.14 10.15 12.79
N ASP A 52 -13.53 9.44 11.85
CA ASP A 52 -14.11 8.23 11.22
C ASP A 52 -13.65 6.94 11.92
N ASP A 53 -12.83 7.05 12.98
CA ASP A 53 -12.14 6.00 13.75
C ASP A 53 -11.19 5.10 12.95
N THR A 54 -11.47 4.86 11.67
CA THR A 54 -10.67 4.02 10.78
C THR A 54 -10.73 4.55 9.36
N VAL A 55 -9.57 4.80 8.76
CA VAL A 55 -9.44 5.21 7.36
C VAL A 55 -8.46 4.27 6.68
N SER A 56 -8.83 3.78 5.50
CA SER A 56 -7.92 2.98 4.69
C SER A 56 -7.65 3.65 3.35
N VAL A 57 -6.42 3.48 2.89
CA VAL A 57 -5.92 3.95 1.59
C VAL A 57 -5.12 2.83 0.95
N GLU A 58 -4.97 2.92 -0.36
CA GLU A 58 -4.33 1.88 -1.13
C GLU A 58 -3.52 2.49 -2.27
N SER A 59 -2.33 1.93 -2.52
CA SER A 59 -1.57 2.30 -3.70
C SER A 59 -2.31 1.87 -4.97
N PRO A 60 -2.06 2.51 -6.12
CA PRO A 60 -2.49 1.95 -7.40
C PRO A 60 -1.97 0.53 -7.59
N VAL A 61 -2.75 -0.31 -8.25
CA VAL A 61 -2.40 -1.70 -8.56
C VAL A 61 -1.25 -1.72 -9.56
N GLN A 62 -0.26 -2.55 -9.29
CA GLN A 62 0.94 -2.72 -10.11
C GLN A 62 1.11 -4.18 -10.53
N ASN A 63 1.86 -4.41 -11.60
CA ASN A 63 2.31 -5.74 -11.96
C ASN A 63 3.68 -6.00 -11.32
N ALA A 64 3.79 -7.07 -10.54
CA ALA A 64 5.03 -7.55 -9.97
C ALA A 64 5.17 -9.04 -10.27
N PHE A 65 6.09 -9.39 -11.17
CA PHE A 65 6.33 -10.79 -11.58
C PHE A 65 5.06 -11.49 -12.10
N GLY A 66 4.21 -10.76 -12.82
CA GLY A 66 2.92 -11.26 -13.31
C GLY A 66 1.77 -11.14 -12.30
N TYR A 67 2.04 -11.00 -11.00
CA TYR A 67 1.01 -10.80 -10.00
C TYR A 67 0.51 -9.35 -10.01
N ARG A 68 -0.81 -9.16 -9.90
CA ARG A 68 -1.41 -7.84 -9.69
C ARG A 68 -1.44 -7.52 -8.21
N VAL A 69 -0.66 -6.54 -7.78
CA VAL A 69 -0.42 -6.26 -6.35
C VAL A 69 -0.64 -4.80 -6.00
N SER A 70 -0.93 -4.54 -4.73
CA SER A 70 -0.94 -3.18 -4.16
C SER A 70 -0.55 -3.19 -2.69
N HIS A 71 -0.18 -2.00 -2.19
CA HIS A 71 0.05 -1.75 -0.77
C HIS A 71 -1.21 -1.15 -0.15
N PHE A 72 -1.84 -1.90 0.75
CA PHE A 72 -3.02 -1.49 1.50
C PHE A 72 -2.63 -1.01 2.89
N VAL A 73 -3.12 0.17 3.27
CA VAL A 73 -2.77 0.83 4.53
C VAL A 73 -4.02 1.26 5.25
N THR A 74 -4.14 0.87 6.51
CA THR A 74 -5.26 1.22 7.39
C THR A 74 -4.73 2.00 8.59
N PHE A 75 -5.29 3.17 8.82
CA PHE A 75 -5.09 3.94 10.04
C PHE A 75 -6.30 3.77 10.94
N ARG A 76 -6.06 3.41 12.21
CA ARG A 76 -7.11 3.16 13.20
C ARG A 76 -6.82 3.94 14.47
N LYS A 77 -7.82 4.68 14.94
CA LYS A 77 -7.82 5.33 16.24
C LYS A 77 -7.95 4.30 17.36
N SER A 78 -7.18 4.50 18.41
CA SER A 78 -7.32 3.78 19.68
C SER A 78 -7.09 4.74 20.85
N SER A 79 -7.25 4.26 22.08
CA SER A 79 -6.89 5.01 23.29
C SER A 79 -5.41 5.39 23.37
N LEU A 80 -4.54 4.72 22.59
CA LEU A 80 -3.10 4.96 22.54
C LEU A 80 -2.66 5.84 21.36
N GLY A 81 -3.62 6.41 20.63
CA GLY A 81 -3.44 7.24 19.45
C GLY A 81 -3.83 6.55 18.13
N VAL A 82 -3.42 7.14 17.01
CA VAL A 82 -3.64 6.62 15.66
C VAL A 82 -2.55 5.61 15.29
N HIS A 83 -2.95 4.37 15.02
CA HIS A 83 -2.08 3.28 14.60
C HIS A 83 -2.23 3.00 13.11
N CYS A 84 -1.11 2.76 12.44
CA CYS A 84 -1.03 2.37 11.05
C CYS A 84 -0.79 0.87 10.93
N TRP A 85 -1.60 0.22 10.10
CA TRP A 85 -1.49 -1.17 9.68
C TRP A 85 -1.26 -1.24 8.18
N MET A 86 -0.31 -2.08 7.76
CA MET A 86 0.11 -2.21 6.37
C MET A 86 0.02 -3.66 5.93
N ALA A 87 -0.51 -3.91 4.75
CA ALA A 87 -0.65 -5.23 4.15
C ALA A 87 -0.42 -5.19 2.63
N LEU A 88 0.02 -6.32 2.08
CA LEU A 88 0.04 -6.54 0.63
C LEU A 88 -1.31 -7.10 0.20
N ARG A 89 -1.89 -6.57 -0.88
CA ARG A 89 -3.05 -7.18 -1.55
C ARG A 89 -2.63 -7.76 -2.89
N ILE A 90 -3.17 -8.93 -3.21
CA ILE A 90 -3.01 -9.59 -4.52
C ILE A 90 -4.39 -9.72 -5.16
N TYR A 91 -4.53 -9.21 -6.37
CA TYR A 91 -5.76 -9.16 -7.16
C TYR A 91 -5.78 -10.22 -8.25
N PRO A 92 -6.97 -10.68 -8.69
CA PRO A 92 -7.10 -11.55 -9.84
C PRO A 92 -6.46 -10.92 -11.07
N GLY A 93 -5.58 -11.66 -11.72
CA GLY A 93 -4.92 -11.31 -12.98
C GLY A 93 -5.28 -12.28 -14.10
N ASP A 94 -5.15 -11.80 -15.34
CA ASP A 94 -5.41 -12.62 -16.54
C ASP A 94 -4.45 -13.81 -16.63
N ASP A 95 -3.23 -13.64 -16.12
CA ASP A 95 -2.15 -14.65 -16.13
C ASP A 95 -2.12 -15.54 -14.87
N ASP A 96 -3.11 -15.45 -13.97
CA ASP A 96 -3.09 -16.19 -12.69
C ASP A 96 -3.05 -17.73 -12.85
N SER A 97 -3.34 -18.25 -14.05
CA SER A 97 -3.27 -19.68 -14.37
C SER A 97 -1.84 -20.19 -14.56
N VAL A 98 -0.89 -19.32 -14.89
CA VAL A 98 0.53 -19.67 -15.13
C VAL A 98 1.44 -19.27 -13.97
N LEU A 99 0.91 -18.55 -12.99
CA LEU A 99 1.65 -18.12 -11.80
C LEU A 99 1.67 -19.19 -10.71
N GLU A 100 2.72 -19.17 -9.90
CA GLU A 100 2.85 -20.06 -8.75
C GLU A 100 1.92 -19.63 -7.61
N TRP A 101 1.26 -20.59 -6.97
CA TRP A 101 0.41 -20.36 -5.79
C TRP A 101 0.69 -21.39 -4.69
N PRO A 102 0.57 -21.03 -3.40
CA PRO A 102 0.28 -19.68 -2.90
C PRO A 102 1.46 -18.72 -3.17
N PHE A 103 1.20 -17.41 -3.20
CA PHE A 103 2.25 -16.41 -3.35
C PHE A 103 3.23 -16.49 -2.17
N ARG A 104 4.51 -16.76 -2.49
CA ARG A 104 5.58 -17.03 -1.52
C ARG A 104 6.77 -16.07 -1.62
N LYS A 105 6.71 -15.08 -2.51
CA LYS A 105 7.79 -14.10 -2.64
C LYS A 105 7.90 -13.28 -1.34
N ALA A 106 9.14 -13.02 -0.94
CA ALA A 106 9.40 -12.12 0.17
C ALA A 106 9.04 -10.69 -0.23
N PHE A 107 8.53 -9.93 0.72
CA PHE A 107 8.19 -8.53 0.47
C PHE A 107 8.49 -7.67 1.70
N ALA A 108 8.75 -6.40 1.45
CA ALA A 108 8.93 -5.39 2.47
C ALA A 108 7.98 -4.22 2.21
N MET A 109 7.48 -3.61 3.27
CA MET A 109 6.62 -2.43 3.18
C MET A 109 6.83 -1.55 4.40
N GLY A 110 6.68 -0.25 4.23
CA GLY A 110 6.91 0.71 5.30
C GLY A 110 6.88 2.14 4.80
N VAL A 111 7.55 3.01 5.54
CA VAL A 111 7.67 4.43 5.23
C VAL A 111 9.08 4.75 4.75
N VAL A 112 9.23 5.86 4.04
CA VAL A 112 10.51 6.29 3.50
C VAL A 112 10.72 7.77 3.81
N ASN A 113 11.95 8.18 4.09
CA ASN A 113 12.26 9.60 4.12
C ASN A 113 12.36 10.12 2.67
N PRO A 114 11.55 11.11 2.26
CA PRO A 114 11.52 11.57 0.88
C PRO A 114 12.80 12.28 0.43
N ALA A 115 13.65 12.77 1.35
CA ALA A 115 14.86 13.50 1.02
C ALA A 115 16.02 12.60 0.58
N ASP A 116 16.18 11.44 1.22
CA ASP A 116 17.29 10.51 0.98
C ASP A 116 16.83 9.14 0.46
N LYS A 117 15.51 8.94 0.31
CA LYS A 117 14.86 7.66 -0.01
C LYS A 117 15.22 6.52 0.97
N ALA A 118 15.70 6.85 2.18
CA ALA A 118 16.02 5.86 3.20
C ALA A 118 14.73 5.23 3.76
N LYS A 119 14.61 3.90 3.64
CA LYS A 119 13.52 3.12 4.23
C LYS A 119 13.58 3.22 5.76
N ARG A 120 12.48 3.62 6.37
CA ARG A 120 12.31 3.75 7.82
C ARG A 120 11.11 2.93 8.26
N LEU A 121 11.13 2.45 9.49
CA LEU A 121 9.96 1.84 10.14
C LEU A 121 9.21 0.87 9.21
N PHE A 122 9.90 -0.21 8.80
CA PHE A 122 9.38 -1.15 7.82
C PHE A 122 9.38 -2.57 8.37
N CYS A 123 8.53 -3.40 7.80
CA CYS A 123 8.53 -4.83 8.03
C CYS A 123 9.02 -5.53 6.77
N ARG A 124 9.73 -6.64 6.97
CA ARG A 124 9.99 -7.62 5.92
C ARG A 124 9.21 -8.87 6.27
N ASN A 125 8.24 -9.22 5.44
CA ASN A 125 7.49 -10.44 5.60
C ASN A 125 8.10 -11.53 4.71
N LYS A 126 8.55 -12.61 5.35
CA LYS A 126 8.78 -13.89 4.68
C LYS A 126 7.53 -14.71 4.96
N THR A 127 6.71 -14.92 3.93
CA THR A 127 5.40 -15.56 4.05
C THR A 127 5.54 -17.01 4.50
N CYS A 128 5.51 -17.26 5.81
CA CYS A 128 5.54 -18.62 6.35
C CYS A 128 4.29 -19.43 5.98
N CYS A 129 3.17 -18.75 5.68
CA CYS A 129 1.89 -19.34 5.31
C CYS A 129 1.44 -19.06 3.87
N GLY A 130 2.22 -18.31 3.07
CA GLY A 130 1.83 -17.89 1.71
C GLY A 130 0.59 -16.98 1.68
N ILE A 131 0.29 -16.41 0.51
CA ILE A 131 -0.98 -15.71 0.25
C ILE A 131 -1.72 -16.49 -0.85
N GLU A 132 -2.91 -16.99 -0.54
CA GLU A 132 -3.68 -17.82 -1.46
C GLU A 132 -4.15 -17.07 -2.71
N LYS A 133 -4.41 -17.82 -3.78
CA LYS A 133 -4.92 -17.27 -5.03
C LYS A 133 -6.25 -16.52 -4.82
N PRO A 134 -6.37 -15.25 -5.25
CA PRO A 134 -7.63 -14.54 -5.16
C PRO A 134 -8.63 -15.12 -6.18
N VAL A 135 -9.85 -15.43 -5.73
CA VAL A 135 -10.90 -15.97 -6.61
C VAL A 135 -11.84 -14.88 -7.14
N ILE A 136 -12.18 -13.89 -6.31
CA ILE A 136 -13.20 -12.88 -6.64
C ILE A 136 -12.71 -11.45 -6.41
N ARG A 137 -12.03 -11.16 -5.30
CA ARG A 137 -11.65 -9.78 -4.92
C ARG A 137 -10.14 -9.61 -4.85
N HIS A 138 -9.57 -9.92 -3.71
CA HIS A 138 -8.15 -9.89 -3.46
C HIS A 138 -7.86 -10.79 -2.28
N SER A 139 -6.63 -11.29 -2.20
CA SER A 139 -6.09 -11.91 -1.00
C SER A 139 -5.22 -10.88 -0.30
N THR A 140 -5.37 -10.74 1.01
CA THR A 140 -4.58 -9.79 1.82
C THR A 140 -3.57 -10.56 2.64
N SER A 141 -2.33 -10.10 2.67
CA SER A 141 -1.31 -10.67 3.56
C SER A 141 -1.72 -10.49 5.02
N GLY A 142 -1.12 -11.30 5.92
CA GLY A 142 -1.02 -10.87 7.31
C GLY A 142 -0.34 -9.51 7.35
N GLY A 143 -1.03 -8.48 7.87
CA GLY A 143 -0.45 -7.15 7.90
C GLY A 143 0.55 -7.02 9.04
N CYS A 144 1.62 -6.27 8.81
CA CYS A 144 2.89 -6.50 9.52
C CYS A 144 3.39 -5.32 10.34
N ILE A 145 2.62 -4.25 10.53
CA ILE A 145 3.12 -3.06 11.21
C ILE A 145 2.02 -2.45 12.09
N LEU A 146 2.40 -1.99 13.28
CA LEU A 146 1.66 -1.04 14.11
C LEU A 146 2.60 0.13 14.41
N LEU A 147 2.58 1.16 13.56
CA LEU A 147 3.29 2.41 13.81
C LEU A 147 2.32 3.46 14.28
N LYS A 148 2.71 4.28 15.25
CA LYS A 148 1.89 5.44 15.59
C LYS A 148 2.14 6.54 14.56
N ALA A 149 1.09 7.28 14.23
CA ALA A 149 1.22 8.47 13.39
C ALA A 149 2.27 9.46 13.93
N THR A 150 2.36 9.60 15.26
CA THR A 150 3.37 10.42 15.94
C THR A 150 4.81 9.94 15.71
N ASP A 151 5.03 8.63 15.64
CA ASP A 151 6.37 8.06 15.43
C ASP A 151 6.85 8.35 14.00
N MET A 152 5.92 8.38 13.02
CA MET A 152 6.21 8.75 11.63
C MET A 152 6.63 10.21 11.51
N GLU A 153 6.01 11.10 12.29
CA GLU A 153 6.35 12.53 12.32
C GLU A 153 7.73 12.75 12.93
N VAL A 154 8.01 12.13 14.07
CA VAL A 154 9.32 12.20 14.74
C VAL A 154 10.43 11.60 13.86
N ALA A 155 10.12 10.55 13.10
CA ALA A 155 11.07 9.93 12.17
C ALA A 155 11.33 10.76 10.89
N GLY A 156 10.63 11.88 10.69
CA GLY A 156 10.84 12.76 9.52
C GLY A 156 10.41 12.14 8.19
N VAL A 157 9.49 11.17 8.21
CA VAL A 157 8.92 10.58 6.98
C VAL A 157 7.65 11.29 6.52
N VAL A 158 7.15 12.22 7.34
CA VAL A 158 6.13 13.20 6.96
C VAL A 158 6.84 14.49 6.56
N LYS A 159 6.62 14.95 5.32
CA LYS A 159 7.22 16.17 4.77
C LYS A 159 6.22 16.87 3.86
N ASP A 160 6.18 18.20 3.91
CA ASP A 160 5.30 19.03 3.07
C ASP A 160 3.83 18.57 3.12
N ASP A 161 3.37 18.27 4.34
CA ASP A 161 2.03 17.71 4.63
C ASP A 161 1.71 16.40 3.88
N ALA A 162 2.72 15.56 3.64
CA ALA A 162 2.54 14.25 3.03
C ALA A 162 3.36 13.16 3.74
N LEU A 163 2.77 11.98 3.88
CA LEU A 163 3.46 10.76 4.33
C LEU A 163 3.94 9.97 3.12
N TYR A 164 5.21 9.54 3.12
CA TYR A 164 5.80 8.77 2.04
C TYR A 164 5.96 7.30 2.42
N LEU A 165 5.53 6.43 1.51
CA LEU A 165 5.46 4.99 1.70
C LEU A 165 6.22 4.27 0.60
N PHE A 166 6.65 3.05 0.92
CA PHE A 166 7.16 2.13 -0.07
C PHE A 166 6.58 0.72 0.11
N PHE A 167 6.57 -0.05 -0.97
CA PHE A 167 6.55 -1.50 -0.89
C PHE A 167 7.48 -2.09 -1.94
N GLN A 168 8.05 -3.25 -1.61
CA GLN A 168 9.02 -3.96 -2.41
C GLN A 168 8.68 -5.45 -2.42
N ILE A 169 8.70 -6.08 -3.59
CA ILE A 169 8.59 -7.53 -3.75
C ILE A 169 9.92 -8.04 -4.32
N GLU A 170 10.52 -8.99 -3.61
CA GLU A 170 11.79 -9.61 -3.99
C GLU A 170 11.56 -10.64 -5.11
N SER A 171 12.51 -10.72 -6.04
CA SER A 171 12.50 -11.66 -7.16
C SER A 171 12.55 -13.11 -6.70
#